data_AF-A0A348B531-F1
#
_entry.id   AF-A0A348B531-F1
#
_cell.length_a   1.000
_cell.length_b   1.000
_cell.length_c   1.000
_cell.angle_alpha   90.00
_cell.angle_beta   90.00
_cell.angle_gamma   90.00
#
_symmetry.space_group_name_H-M   'P 1'
#
loop_
_entity.id
_entity.type
_entity.pdbx_description
1 polymer ?
#
loop_
_entity_poly.entity_id
_entity_poly.type
_entity_poly.pdbx_seq_one_letter_code
_entity_poly.pdbx_strand_id
1 'polypeptide(L)'
;MRIGVQSYTFRKLGFQRAVEYCSLRGLKVLEAYPAHVPPNIEGARLAREVSDRVSVSSHGVNKMEGTGLSSLFSFAKEGGVEVLVADPSPESLPTVDQLAKEFDVRVAIHNHGPKHRWGSALSAGELLQSYDRRLGLCLDLGHLARSKEDPFKVLEKYGERLFDVHVKDLNSEEEDVPVGAGVLKVREFLRALRESGLDPLVMIEYEADPDDPIRGVDQSLAFVRASLE
;
A
#
# COMPACT_ATOMS: atom_id res chain seq x y z
N MET A 1 7.54 -12.86 -1.63
CA MET A 1 6.87 -11.56 -1.82
C MET A 1 5.43 -11.78 -2.20
N ARG A 2 4.52 -11.11 -1.48
CA ARG A 2 3.08 -11.17 -1.69
C ARG A 2 2.63 -10.02 -2.57
N ILE A 3 2.27 -10.35 -3.82
CA ILE A 3 1.92 -9.37 -4.85
C ILE A 3 0.41 -9.31 -4.99
N GLY A 4 -0.13 -8.09 -4.98
CA GLY A 4 -1.54 -7.79 -5.15
C GLY A 4 -1.75 -6.52 -5.96
N VAL A 5 -2.96 -5.99 -5.87
CA VAL A 5 -3.31 -4.68 -6.43
C VAL A 5 -3.90 -3.79 -5.35
N GLN A 6 -3.70 -2.50 -5.50
CA GLN A 6 -4.44 -1.47 -4.80
C GLN A 6 -5.79 -1.30 -5.49
N SER A 7 -6.90 -1.60 -4.79
CA SER A 7 -8.24 -1.61 -5.40
C SER A 7 -8.75 -0.26 -5.92
N TYR A 8 -8.14 0.86 -5.55
CA TYR A 8 -8.32 2.20 -6.12
C TYR A 8 -7.96 2.27 -7.62
N THR A 9 -7.12 1.34 -8.10
CA THR A 9 -6.95 1.05 -9.54
C THR A 9 -8.31 0.81 -10.22
N PHE A 10 -9.26 0.20 -9.50
CA PHE A 10 -10.61 -0.13 -9.95
C PHE A 10 -11.67 0.84 -9.42
N ARG A 11 -11.30 2.06 -9.01
CA ARG A 11 -12.21 3.04 -8.35
C ARG A 11 -13.51 3.35 -9.09
N LYS A 12 -13.56 3.21 -10.41
CA LYS A 12 -14.80 3.36 -11.20
C LYS A 12 -15.54 2.03 -11.47
N LEU A 13 -14.90 0.89 -11.23
CA LEU A 13 -15.45 -0.45 -11.49
C LEU A 13 -15.92 -1.17 -10.21
N GLY A 14 -15.45 -0.73 -9.04
CA GLY A 14 -15.88 -1.23 -7.74
C GLY A 14 -15.07 -2.40 -7.20
N PHE A 15 -15.32 -2.73 -5.92
CA PHE A 15 -14.57 -3.73 -5.15
C PHE A 15 -14.59 -5.14 -5.77
N GLN A 16 -15.78 -5.60 -6.18
CA GLN A 16 -15.93 -6.96 -6.71
C GLN A 16 -15.11 -7.17 -7.99
N ARG A 17 -14.93 -6.12 -8.80
CA ARG A 17 -14.10 -6.19 -10.00
C ARG A 17 -12.61 -6.35 -9.64
N ALA A 18 -12.14 -5.68 -8.59
CA ALA A 18 -10.77 -5.84 -8.10
C ALA A 18 -10.53 -7.27 -7.56
N VAL A 19 -11.49 -7.82 -6.81
CA VAL A 19 -11.44 -9.21 -6.30
C VAL A 19 -11.43 -10.22 -7.45
N GLU A 20 -12.32 -10.07 -8.42
CA GLU A 20 -12.39 -10.92 -9.60
C GLU A 20 -11.07 -10.87 -10.40
N TYR A 21 -10.53 -9.66 -10.63
CA TYR A 21 -9.26 -9.47 -11.30
C TYR A 21 -8.14 -10.25 -10.60
N CYS A 22 -7.98 -10.05 -9.29
CA CYS A 22 -6.95 -10.75 -8.51
C CYS A 22 -7.11 -12.27 -8.58
N SER A 23 -8.33 -12.76 -8.35
CA SER A 23 -8.63 -14.20 -8.38
C SER A 23 -8.28 -14.84 -9.72
N LEU A 24 -8.73 -14.24 -10.83
CA LEU A 24 -8.48 -14.76 -12.19
C LEU A 24 -6.99 -14.76 -12.58
N ARG A 25 -6.21 -13.82 -12.04
CA ARG A 25 -4.74 -13.77 -12.25
C ARG A 25 -3.96 -14.58 -11.22
N GLY A 26 -4.62 -15.22 -10.25
CA GLY A 26 -3.96 -16.00 -9.19
C GLY A 26 -3.25 -15.15 -8.13
N LEU A 27 -3.59 -13.87 -8.01
CA LEU A 27 -3.12 -13.01 -6.91
C LEU A 27 -3.87 -13.38 -5.63
N LYS A 28 -3.14 -13.50 -4.52
CA LYS A 28 -3.69 -13.97 -3.23
C LYS A 28 -3.95 -12.86 -2.23
N VAL A 29 -3.41 -11.67 -2.48
CA VAL A 29 -3.57 -10.49 -1.62
C VAL A 29 -4.12 -9.31 -2.41
N LEU A 30 -4.81 -8.42 -1.73
CA LEU A 30 -5.42 -7.19 -2.23
C LEU A 30 -5.30 -6.11 -1.15
N GLU A 31 -5.02 -4.87 -1.55
CA GLU A 31 -5.26 -3.71 -0.71
C GLU A 31 -6.64 -3.11 -1.01
N ALA A 32 -7.49 -3.02 0.01
CA ALA A 32 -8.81 -2.42 -0.12
C ALA A 32 -8.78 -0.90 0.14
N TYR A 33 -9.33 -0.13 -0.81
CA TYR A 33 -9.54 1.31 -0.71
C TYR A 33 -10.77 1.59 0.18
N PRO A 34 -10.74 2.56 1.12
CA PRO A 34 -11.84 2.78 2.07
C PRO A 34 -13.23 3.00 1.46
N ALA A 35 -13.36 3.51 0.22
CA ALA A 35 -14.67 3.64 -0.41
C ALA A 35 -15.22 2.31 -0.96
N HIS A 36 -14.33 1.37 -1.25
CA HIS A 36 -14.67 0.00 -1.67
C HIS A 36 -15.03 -0.89 -0.49
N VAL A 37 -14.26 -0.78 0.59
CA VAL A 37 -14.49 -1.49 1.85
C VAL A 37 -14.50 -0.46 2.96
N PRO A 38 -15.66 -0.02 3.46
CA PRO A 38 -15.69 0.99 4.52
C PRO A 38 -15.11 0.41 5.83
N PRO A 39 -14.30 1.15 6.59
CA PRO A 39 -13.64 0.65 7.80
C PRO A 39 -14.61 0.55 9.00
N ASN A 40 -15.59 -0.34 8.89
CA ASN A 40 -16.61 -0.62 9.88
C ASN A 40 -16.98 -2.12 9.85
N ILE A 41 -17.91 -2.54 10.69
CA ILE A 41 -18.33 -3.96 10.79
C ILE A 41 -18.78 -4.56 9.45
N GLU A 42 -19.46 -3.79 8.59
CA GLU A 42 -19.92 -4.29 7.29
C GLU A 42 -18.75 -4.47 6.31
N GLY A 43 -17.78 -3.54 6.31
CA GLY A 43 -16.56 -3.74 5.54
C GLY A 43 -15.72 -4.91 6.06
N ALA A 44 -15.66 -5.12 7.38
CA ALA A 44 -14.95 -6.27 7.95
C ALA A 44 -15.58 -7.59 7.47
N ARG A 45 -16.92 -7.68 7.46
CA ARG A 45 -17.65 -8.82 6.90
C ARG A 45 -17.37 -9.00 5.42
N LEU A 46 -17.38 -7.92 4.64
CA LEU A 46 -17.10 -7.95 3.21
C LEU A 46 -15.66 -8.45 2.93
N ALA A 47 -14.67 -8.00 3.70
CA ALA A 47 -13.29 -8.48 3.60
C ALA A 47 -13.18 -9.98 3.91
N ARG A 48 -13.93 -10.47 4.90
CA ARG A 48 -14.00 -11.91 5.22
C ARG A 48 -14.70 -12.74 4.15
N GLU A 49 -15.79 -12.23 3.58
CA GLU A 49 -16.59 -12.94 2.57
C GLU A 49 -15.76 -13.31 1.34
N VAL A 50 -14.82 -12.44 0.93
CA VAL A 50 -13.98 -12.67 -0.25
C VAL A 50 -12.69 -13.44 0.05
N SER A 51 -12.38 -13.70 1.33
CA SER A 51 -11.07 -14.19 1.78
C SER A 51 -10.67 -15.57 1.24
N ASP A 52 -11.64 -16.42 0.89
CA ASP A 52 -11.40 -17.72 0.24
C ASP A 52 -10.85 -17.57 -1.19
N ARG A 53 -11.09 -16.42 -1.82
CA ARG A 53 -10.63 -16.11 -3.19
C ARG A 53 -9.36 -15.27 -3.15
N VAL A 54 -9.39 -14.18 -2.38
CA VAL A 54 -8.32 -13.18 -2.25
C VAL A 54 -8.38 -12.58 -0.84
N SER A 55 -7.24 -12.56 -0.13
CA SER A 55 -7.15 -11.93 1.19
C SER A 55 -7.06 -10.41 1.06
N VAL A 56 -7.91 -9.67 1.78
CA VAL A 56 -7.75 -8.22 1.99
C VAL A 56 -6.64 -8.02 3.03
N SER A 57 -5.39 -8.05 2.59
CA SER A 57 -4.22 -8.10 3.47
C SER A 57 -3.79 -6.71 3.95
N SER A 58 -4.06 -5.67 3.17
CA SER A 58 -3.95 -4.28 3.60
C SER A 58 -5.22 -3.48 3.28
N HIS A 59 -5.37 -2.35 3.96
CA HIS A 59 -6.51 -1.46 3.78
C HIS A 59 -6.07 0.00 3.90
N GLY A 60 -6.39 0.85 2.93
CA GLY A 60 -6.08 2.28 2.96
C GLY A 60 -6.05 2.95 1.58
N VAL A 61 -5.57 4.18 1.47
CA VAL A 61 -4.96 4.99 2.54
C VAL A 61 -6.03 5.58 3.49
N ASN A 62 -5.90 5.33 4.79
CA ASN A 62 -6.83 5.82 5.81
C ASN A 62 -6.35 7.16 6.38
N LYS A 63 -7.17 8.21 6.26
CA LYS A 63 -6.95 9.44 7.02
C LYS A 63 -7.21 9.16 8.50
N MET A 64 -6.19 9.35 9.34
CA MET A 64 -6.28 9.09 10.78
C MET A 64 -6.16 10.42 11.54
N GLU A 65 -7.32 11.03 11.80
CA GLU A 65 -7.42 12.34 12.44
C GLU A 65 -8.48 12.30 13.55
N GLY A 66 -8.25 13.05 14.63
CA GLY A 66 -9.24 13.25 15.69
C GLY A 66 -9.49 12.02 16.57
N THR A 67 -10.76 11.80 16.94
CA THR A 67 -11.17 10.75 17.89
C THR A 67 -11.83 9.57 17.17
N GLY A 68 -11.91 8.42 17.83
CA GLY A 68 -12.61 7.23 17.29
C GLY A 68 -11.75 6.31 16.42
N LEU A 69 -10.43 6.52 16.37
CA LEU A 69 -9.50 5.69 15.60
C LEU A 69 -9.55 4.20 15.99
N SER A 70 -9.91 3.86 17.23
CA SER A 70 -10.04 2.47 17.69
C SER A 70 -11.00 1.62 16.84
N SER A 71 -12.03 2.24 16.25
CA SER A 71 -12.97 1.55 15.36
C SER A 71 -12.30 1.02 14.08
N LEU A 72 -11.33 1.77 13.52
CA LEU A 72 -10.55 1.36 12.36
C LEU A 72 -9.65 0.15 12.70
N PHE A 73 -9.07 0.11 13.90
CA PHE A 73 -8.27 -1.03 14.35
C PHE A 73 -9.14 -2.26 14.67
N SER A 74 -10.34 -2.07 15.24
CA SER A 74 -11.31 -3.16 15.41
C SER A 74 -11.72 -3.75 14.06
N PHE A 75 -12.06 -2.90 13.10
CA PHE A 75 -12.33 -3.29 11.72
C PHE A 75 -11.18 -4.13 11.14
N ALA A 76 -9.93 -3.68 11.31
CA ALA A 76 -8.78 -4.40 10.79
C ALA A 76 -8.69 -5.83 11.36
N LYS A 77 -8.84 -5.97 12.69
CA LYS A 77 -8.81 -7.28 13.36
C LYS A 77 -9.96 -8.18 12.92
N GLU A 78 -11.17 -7.65 12.90
CA GLU A 78 -12.36 -8.39 12.52
C GLU A 78 -12.32 -8.82 11.04
N GLY A 79 -11.86 -7.94 10.15
CA GLY A 79 -11.71 -8.17 8.72
C GLY A 79 -10.52 -9.05 8.34
N GLY A 80 -9.55 -9.23 9.24
CA GLY A 80 -8.32 -9.98 8.97
C GLY A 80 -7.29 -9.19 8.18
N VAL A 81 -7.35 -7.87 8.25
CA VAL A 81 -6.39 -6.95 7.63
C VAL A 81 -5.09 -6.97 8.44
N GLU A 82 -3.97 -7.20 7.76
CA GLU A 82 -2.65 -7.28 8.40
C GLU A 82 -1.99 -5.91 8.56
N VAL A 83 -2.24 -5.00 7.61
CA VAL A 83 -1.61 -3.68 7.53
C VAL A 83 -2.66 -2.60 7.23
N LEU A 84 -2.77 -1.61 8.11
CA LEU A 84 -3.49 -0.38 7.82
C LEU A 84 -2.55 0.61 7.14
N VAL A 85 -2.79 0.89 5.86
CA VAL A 85 -2.07 1.97 5.15
C VAL A 85 -2.68 3.30 5.57
N ALA A 86 -1.85 4.25 6.01
CA ALA A 86 -2.29 5.37 6.83
C ALA A 86 -1.73 6.72 6.40
N ASP A 87 -2.57 7.73 6.57
CA ASP A 87 -2.25 9.15 6.49
C ASP A 87 -2.67 9.84 7.81
N PRO A 88 -1.92 9.67 8.91
CA PRO A 88 -2.27 10.29 10.18
C PRO A 88 -1.91 11.77 10.23
N SER A 89 -2.63 12.55 11.04
CA SER A 89 -2.10 13.84 11.48
C SER A 89 -0.94 13.64 12.46
N PRO A 90 0.02 14.58 12.56
CA PRO A 90 1.12 14.47 13.53
C PRO A 90 0.64 14.28 14.97
N GLU A 91 -0.47 14.93 15.34
CA GLU A 91 -1.07 14.87 16.67
C GLU A 91 -1.72 13.51 16.95
N SER A 92 -2.13 12.81 15.91
CA SER A 92 -2.77 11.49 16.01
C SER A 92 -1.75 10.36 16.12
N LEU A 93 -0.48 10.57 15.76
CA LEU A 93 0.56 9.54 15.78
C LEU A 93 0.73 8.82 17.13
N PRO A 94 0.77 9.51 18.29
CA PRO A 94 0.84 8.83 19.59
C PRO A 94 -0.35 7.89 19.86
N THR A 95 -1.55 8.31 19.47
CA THR A 95 -2.76 7.48 19.58
C THR A 95 -2.70 6.28 18.62
N VAL A 96 -2.23 6.50 17.39
CA VAL A 96 -2.03 5.43 16.40
C VAL A 96 -1.01 4.41 16.91
N ASP A 97 0.09 4.86 17.52
CA ASP A 97 1.09 4.00 18.15
C ASP A 97 0.52 3.16 19.29
N GLN A 98 -0.27 3.78 20.17
CA GLN A 98 -0.95 3.07 21.25
C GLN A 98 -1.93 2.00 20.71
N LEU A 99 -2.75 2.36 19.73
CA LEU A 99 -3.75 1.44 19.15
C LEU A 99 -3.10 0.32 18.35
N ALA A 100 -2.01 0.59 17.63
CA ALA A 100 -1.24 -0.43 16.94
C ALA A 100 -0.72 -1.50 17.93
N LYS A 101 -0.27 -1.08 19.12
CA LYS A 101 0.13 -1.99 20.21
C LYS A 101 -1.04 -2.79 20.76
N GLU A 102 -2.13 -2.09 21.11
CA GLU A 102 -3.30 -2.67 21.77
C GLU A 102 -3.99 -3.71 20.89
N PHE A 103 -4.19 -3.39 19.61
CA PHE A 103 -4.85 -4.27 18.67
C PHE A 103 -3.90 -5.25 18.00
N ASP A 104 -2.57 -5.07 18.13
CA ASP A 104 -1.56 -5.85 17.44
C ASP A 104 -1.79 -5.84 15.91
N VAL A 105 -1.83 -4.63 15.35
CA VAL A 105 -2.03 -4.35 13.91
C VAL A 105 -0.89 -3.49 13.43
N ARG A 106 -0.32 -3.82 12.26
CA ARG A 106 0.72 -2.97 11.64
C ARG A 106 0.08 -1.77 10.96
N VAL A 107 0.77 -0.63 11.04
CA VAL A 107 0.35 0.62 10.41
C VAL A 107 1.48 1.09 9.50
N ALA A 108 1.18 1.32 8.23
CA ALA A 108 2.14 1.72 7.22
C ALA A 108 1.84 3.15 6.76
N ILE A 109 2.69 4.11 7.13
CA ILE A 109 2.53 5.52 6.76
C ILE A 109 2.84 5.69 5.28
N HIS A 110 1.85 6.18 4.52
CA HIS A 110 1.95 6.35 3.08
C HIS A 110 2.60 7.70 2.70
N ASN A 111 3.62 7.68 1.84
CA ASN A 111 4.22 8.90 1.33
C ASN A 111 3.41 9.49 0.16
N HIS A 112 3.07 10.78 0.22
CA HIS A 112 2.13 11.45 -0.71
C HIS A 112 2.78 12.51 -1.63
N GLY A 113 4.10 12.50 -1.77
CA GLY A 113 4.83 13.46 -2.62
C GLY A 113 5.08 14.83 -1.96
N PRO A 114 5.79 15.75 -2.63
CA PRO A 114 6.55 16.82 -1.98
C PRO A 114 5.71 17.91 -1.29
N LYS A 115 4.41 17.99 -1.58
CA LYS A 115 3.49 19.00 -1.00
C LYS A 115 2.74 18.51 0.23
N HIS A 116 2.88 17.24 0.58
CA HIS A 116 2.16 16.63 1.69
C HIS A 116 3.04 16.53 2.95
N ARG A 117 2.41 16.48 4.14
CA ARG A 117 3.13 16.30 5.43
C ARG A 117 3.99 15.03 5.47
N TRP A 118 3.51 13.97 4.81
CA TRP A 118 4.25 12.73 4.57
C TRP A 118 4.88 12.74 3.18
N GLY A 119 5.53 13.84 2.78
CA GLY A 119 6.14 13.93 1.46
C GLY A 119 7.47 13.20 1.34
N SER A 120 8.19 13.03 2.46
CA SER A 120 9.49 12.36 2.54
C SER A 120 9.35 11.03 3.27
N ALA A 121 9.60 9.92 2.58
CA ALA A 121 9.62 8.59 3.19
C ALA A 121 10.84 8.44 4.11
N LEU A 122 11.96 9.09 3.78
CA LEU A 122 13.14 9.11 4.65
C LEU A 122 12.85 9.81 6.00
N SER A 123 12.20 10.98 5.96
CA SER A 123 11.85 11.72 7.19
C SER A 123 10.80 10.98 8.01
N ALA A 124 9.80 10.37 7.35
CA ALA A 124 8.85 9.50 8.02
C ALA A 124 9.54 8.29 8.66
N GLY A 125 10.43 7.61 7.93
CA GLY A 125 11.18 6.45 8.44
C GLY A 125 12.05 6.78 9.65
N GLU A 126 12.68 7.95 9.65
CA GLU A 126 13.44 8.46 10.80
C GLU A 126 12.54 8.72 12.01
N LEU A 127 11.43 9.45 11.82
CA LEU A 127 10.48 9.74 12.89
C LEU A 127 9.96 8.46 13.54
N LEU A 128 9.59 7.47 12.72
CA LEU A 128 9.01 6.20 13.17
C LEU A 128 9.98 5.32 13.98
N GLN A 129 11.29 5.60 13.97
CA GLN A 129 12.24 4.89 14.85
C GLN A 129 11.95 5.11 16.34
N SER A 130 11.33 6.24 16.69
CA SER A 130 10.94 6.56 18.07
C SER A 130 9.60 5.92 18.50
N TYR A 131 8.92 5.23 17.59
CA TYR A 131 7.62 4.59 17.80
C TYR A 131 7.72 3.06 17.79
N ASP A 132 6.64 2.38 18.16
CA ASP A 132 6.55 0.92 18.16
C ASP A 132 6.95 0.33 16.82
N ARG A 133 7.52 -0.87 16.85
CA ARG A 133 7.91 -1.61 15.64
C ARG A 133 6.74 -1.89 14.70
N ARG A 134 5.48 -1.81 15.17
CA ARG A 134 4.28 -1.97 14.32
C ARG A 134 3.96 -0.75 13.48
N LEU A 135 4.62 0.40 13.71
CA LEU A 135 4.52 1.55 12.83
C LEU A 135 5.67 1.52 11.82
N GLY A 136 5.31 1.62 10.55
CA GLY A 136 6.23 1.51 9.43
C GLY A 136 5.79 2.34 8.23
N LEU A 137 6.29 2.00 7.06
CA LEU A 137 6.12 2.73 5.82
C LEU A 137 5.28 1.93 4.82
N CYS A 138 4.40 2.64 4.14
CA CYS A 138 3.88 2.27 2.84
C CYS A 138 4.62 3.09 1.79
N LEU A 139 5.51 2.45 1.03
CA LEU A 139 6.36 3.15 0.09
C LEU A 139 5.69 3.24 -1.29
N ASP A 140 5.14 4.40 -1.64
CA ASP A 140 4.70 4.71 -3.01
C ASP A 140 5.90 5.20 -3.83
N LEU A 141 6.27 4.41 -4.84
CA LEU A 141 7.43 4.67 -5.69
C LEU A 141 7.26 5.92 -6.57
N GLY A 142 6.04 6.20 -7.04
CA GLY A 142 5.74 7.38 -7.85
C GLY A 142 5.83 8.67 -7.02
N HIS A 143 5.21 8.68 -5.85
CA HIS A 143 5.32 9.80 -4.92
C HIS A 143 6.75 10.01 -4.43
N LEU A 144 7.50 8.95 -4.22
CA LEU A 144 8.91 9.04 -3.82
C LEU A 144 9.75 9.70 -4.92
N ALA A 145 9.52 9.32 -6.18
CA ALA A 145 10.18 9.93 -7.34
C ALA A 145 9.84 11.42 -7.47
N ARG A 146 8.56 11.79 -7.30
CA ARG A 146 8.10 13.20 -7.29
C ARG A 146 8.74 14.00 -6.13
N SER A 147 9.05 13.34 -5.02
CA SER A 147 9.82 13.91 -3.89
C SER A 147 11.33 13.89 -4.08
N LYS A 148 11.82 13.35 -5.22
CA LYS A 148 13.24 13.19 -5.55
C LYS A 148 14.01 12.35 -4.51
N GLU A 149 13.32 11.41 -3.88
CA GLU A 149 13.93 10.47 -2.94
C GLU A 149 14.28 9.15 -3.63
N ASP A 150 15.34 8.53 -3.14
CA ASP A 150 15.87 7.28 -3.67
C ASP A 150 15.24 6.09 -2.91
N PRO A 151 14.45 5.21 -3.58
CA PRO A 151 13.81 4.08 -2.92
C PRO A 151 14.82 3.09 -2.34
N PHE A 152 16.02 2.98 -2.91
CA PHE A 152 17.06 2.09 -2.39
C PHE A 152 17.60 2.56 -1.05
N LYS A 153 17.67 3.88 -0.81
CA LYS A 153 18.06 4.44 0.49
C LYS A 153 17.02 4.20 1.56
N VAL A 154 15.73 4.27 1.20
CA VAL A 154 14.63 3.95 2.13
C VAL A 154 14.69 2.47 2.50
N LEU A 155 14.89 1.59 1.51
CA LEU A 155 15.04 0.16 1.74
C LEU A 155 16.25 -0.17 2.63
N GLU A 156 17.41 0.43 2.34
CA GLU A 156 18.64 0.24 3.12
C GLU A 156 18.48 0.66 4.58
N LYS A 157 17.87 1.83 4.84
CA LYS A 157 17.78 2.39 6.19
C LYS A 157 16.60 1.87 7.00
N TYR A 158 15.46 1.65 6.35
CA TYR A 158 14.17 1.45 7.00
C TYR A 158 13.43 0.21 6.49
N GLY A 159 14.11 -0.71 5.80
CA GLY A 159 13.52 -1.92 5.22
C GLY A 159 12.74 -2.78 6.21
N GLU A 160 13.21 -2.96 7.45
CA GLU A 160 12.48 -3.72 8.47
C GLU A 160 11.13 -3.11 8.86
N ARG A 161 10.95 -1.80 8.59
CA ARG A 161 9.70 -1.07 8.79
C ARG A 161 8.93 -0.87 7.50
N LEU A 162 9.35 -1.48 6.39
CA LEU A 162 8.60 -1.44 5.13
C LEU A 162 7.54 -2.54 5.17
N PHE A 163 6.26 -2.16 5.28
CA PHE A 163 5.15 -3.11 5.41
C PHE A 163 4.29 -3.23 4.16
N ASP A 164 4.22 -2.15 3.37
CA ASP A 164 3.47 -2.10 2.12
C ASP A 164 4.27 -1.27 1.09
N VAL A 165 4.10 -1.56 -0.19
CA VAL A 165 4.71 -0.86 -1.31
C VAL A 165 3.62 -0.63 -2.35
N HIS A 166 3.37 0.63 -2.69
CA HIS A 166 2.57 0.98 -3.86
C HIS A 166 3.50 1.03 -5.08
N VAL A 167 3.43 -0.03 -5.88
CA VAL A 167 4.25 -0.17 -7.10
C VAL A 167 3.56 0.55 -8.24
N LYS A 168 4.19 1.64 -8.65
CA LYS A 168 3.77 2.54 -9.73
C LYS A 168 4.98 2.87 -10.58
N ASP A 169 4.74 3.40 -11.77
CA ASP A 169 5.77 3.91 -12.64
C ASP A 169 5.29 5.18 -13.31
N LEU A 170 6.24 6.06 -13.63
CA LEU A 170 5.96 7.40 -14.15
C LEU A 170 6.69 7.61 -15.46
N ASN A 171 6.09 8.33 -16.40
CA ASN A 171 6.80 8.80 -17.58
C ASN A 171 7.74 9.99 -17.24
N SER A 172 8.43 10.53 -18.24
CA SER A 172 9.32 11.69 -18.07
C SER A 172 8.62 12.98 -17.66
N GLU A 173 7.29 13.03 -17.76
CA GLU A 173 6.43 14.16 -17.38
C GLU A 173 5.78 13.93 -15.99
N GLU A 174 6.24 12.91 -15.25
CA GLU A 174 5.75 12.53 -13.91
C GLU A 174 4.28 12.03 -13.89
N GLU A 175 3.75 11.61 -15.03
CA GLU A 175 2.41 11.03 -15.17
C GLU A 175 2.45 9.52 -15.00
N ASP A 176 1.42 8.96 -14.36
CA ASP A 176 1.28 7.52 -14.15
C ASP A 176 1.19 6.75 -15.47
N VAL A 177 1.97 5.67 -15.56
CA VAL A 177 1.98 4.74 -16.70
C VAL A 177 2.01 3.30 -16.20
N PRO A 178 1.71 2.30 -17.05
CA PRO A 178 1.89 0.91 -16.67
C PRO A 178 3.32 0.64 -16.18
N VAL A 179 3.46 -0.18 -15.15
CA VAL A 179 4.75 -0.47 -14.52
C VAL A 179 5.71 -1.10 -15.53
N GLY A 180 6.89 -0.52 -15.68
CA GLY A 180 7.90 -0.92 -16.66
C GLY A 180 7.84 -0.17 -17.99
N ALA A 181 6.84 0.69 -18.19
CA ALA A 181 6.76 1.62 -19.32
C ALA A 181 7.28 3.02 -18.97
N GLY A 182 7.62 3.28 -17.71
CA GLY A 182 8.10 4.57 -17.24
C GLY A 182 9.61 4.60 -17.05
N VAL A 183 10.05 5.57 -16.24
CA VAL A 183 11.46 5.91 -16.01
C VAL A 183 11.97 5.45 -14.64
N LEU A 184 11.11 4.87 -13.80
CA LEU A 184 11.51 4.42 -12.47
C LEU A 184 12.26 3.08 -12.55
N LYS A 185 13.22 2.88 -11.63
CA LYS A 185 14.00 1.64 -11.51
C LYS A 185 13.24 0.53 -10.77
N VAL A 186 12.00 0.27 -11.20
CA VAL A 186 11.08 -0.63 -10.48
C VAL A 186 11.60 -2.07 -10.46
N ARG A 187 12.16 -2.56 -11.58
CA ARG A 187 12.73 -3.91 -11.64
C ARG A 187 13.86 -4.09 -10.64
N GLU A 188 14.79 -3.16 -10.61
CA GLU A 188 15.94 -3.17 -9.72
C GLU A 188 15.49 -3.06 -8.26
N PHE A 189 14.50 -2.21 -7.97
CA PHE A 189 13.95 -2.08 -6.62
C PHE A 189 13.28 -3.38 -6.15
N LEU A 190 12.45 -4.00 -6.98
CA LEU A 190 11.79 -5.27 -6.67
C LEU A 190 12.79 -6.41 -6.44
N ARG A 191 13.91 -6.42 -7.18
CA ARG A 191 15.00 -7.38 -6.98
C ARG A 191 15.74 -7.14 -5.67
N ALA A 192 16.11 -5.89 -5.38
CA ALA A 192 16.74 -5.53 -4.11
C ALA A 192 15.82 -5.87 -2.92
N LEU A 193 14.51 -5.64 -3.05
CA LEU A 193 13.53 -6.01 -2.05
C LEU A 193 13.47 -7.54 -1.86
N ARG A 194 13.45 -8.32 -2.95
CA ARG A 194 13.52 -9.80 -2.88
C ARG A 194 14.81 -10.27 -2.19
N GLU A 195 15.95 -9.68 -2.52
CA GLU A 195 17.27 -10.04 -1.99
C GLU A 195 17.43 -9.68 -0.51
N SER A 196 16.72 -8.66 -0.03
CA SER A 196 16.72 -8.28 1.40
C SER A 196 16.10 -9.33 2.31
N GLY A 197 15.32 -10.28 1.78
CA GLY A 197 14.58 -11.28 2.56
C GLY A 197 13.36 -10.72 3.31
N LEU A 198 13.05 -9.43 3.14
CA LEU A 198 11.85 -8.80 3.67
C LEU A 198 10.59 -9.30 2.93
N ASP A 199 9.43 -9.27 3.59
CA ASP A 199 8.15 -9.67 2.99
C ASP A 199 7.04 -8.61 3.21
N PRO A 200 7.22 -7.38 2.71
CA PRO A 200 6.13 -6.43 2.63
C PRO A 200 5.06 -6.93 1.64
N LEU A 201 3.87 -6.34 1.76
CA LEU A 201 2.87 -6.40 0.72
C LEU A 201 3.32 -5.53 -0.46
N VAL A 202 3.16 -6.04 -1.68
CA VAL A 202 3.56 -5.35 -2.91
C VAL A 202 2.30 -5.14 -3.75
N MET A 203 1.76 -3.93 -3.73
CA MET A 203 0.47 -3.59 -4.29
C MET A 203 0.66 -2.75 -5.55
N ILE A 204 0.25 -3.30 -6.70
CA ILE A 204 0.24 -2.55 -7.95
C ILE A 204 -0.87 -1.51 -7.86
N GLU A 205 -0.52 -0.24 -8.01
CA GLU A 205 -1.49 0.86 -8.11
C GLU A 205 -1.38 1.49 -9.50
N TYR A 206 -2.49 1.55 -10.24
CA TYR A 206 -2.51 2.12 -11.58
C TYR A 206 -3.61 3.18 -11.68
N GLU A 207 -3.19 4.43 -11.85
CA GLU A 207 -4.10 5.58 -11.78
C GLU A 207 -4.43 6.20 -13.14
N ALA A 208 -3.72 5.84 -14.21
CA ALA A 208 -3.75 6.56 -15.48
C ALA A 208 -5.07 6.42 -16.27
N ASP A 209 -5.70 5.24 -16.25
CA ASP A 209 -6.98 4.98 -16.94
C ASP A 209 -8.00 4.36 -15.98
N PRO A 210 -8.79 5.18 -15.26
CA PRO A 210 -9.80 4.67 -14.34
C PRO A 210 -10.99 3.98 -15.01
N ASP A 211 -11.27 4.28 -16.28
CA ASP A 211 -12.47 3.79 -16.97
C ASP A 211 -12.23 2.38 -17.54
N ASP A 212 -11.01 2.09 -18.01
CA ASP A 212 -10.57 0.76 -18.42
C ASP A 212 -9.14 0.43 -17.95
N PRO A 213 -8.92 0.18 -16.64
CA PRO A 213 -7.59 -0.02 -16.08
C PRO A 213 -6.97 -1.36 -16.47
N ILE A 214 -7.76 -2.31 -17.00
CA ILE A 214 -7.39 -3.74 -17.12
C ILE A 214 -6.10 -3.92 -17.91
N ARG A 215 -6.00 -3.26 -19.07
CA ARG A 215 -4.82 -3.38 -19.92
C ARG A 215 -3.56 -2.87 -19.23
N GLY A 216 -3.66 -1.72 -18.55
CA GLY A 216 -2.53 -1.13 -17.83
C GLY A 216 -2.08 -2.00 -16.66
N VAL A 217 -3.02 -2.49 -15.85
CA VAL A 217 -2.68 -3.33 -14.69
C VAL A 217 -2.17 -4.73 -15.12
N ASP A 218 -2.64 -5.30 -16.23
CA ASP A 218 -2.11 -6.57 -16.76
C ASP A 218 -0.66 -6.40 -17.24
N GLN A 219 -0.33 -5.28 -17.91
CA GLN A 219 1.04 -4.94 -18.30
C GLN A 219 1.94 -4.78 -17.07
N SER A 220 1.47 -4.02 -16.07
CA SER A 220 2.18 -3.84 -14.80
C SER A 220 2.46 -5.17 -14.10
N LEU A 221 1.44 -6.04 -14.02
CA LEU A 221 1.56 -7.34 -13.37
C LEU A 221 2.57 -8.25 -14.09
N ALA A 222 2.53 -8.26 -15.44
CA ALA A 222 3.49 -9.03 -16.23
C ALA A 222 4.93 -8.56 -15.97
N PHE A 223 5.17 -7.24 -15.93
CA PHE A 223 6.48 -6.68 -15.63
C PHE A 223 6.95 -7.00 -14.21
N VAL A 224 6.08 -6.86 -13.21
CA VAL A 224 6.39 -7.17 -11.80
C VAL A 224 6.77 -8.64 -11.65
N ARG A 225 6.03 -9.57 -12.28
CA ARG A 225 6.37 -11.01 -12.26
C ARG A 225 7.72 -11.29 -12.92
N ALA A 226 7.94 -10.79 -14.13
CA ALA A 226 9.20 -10.98 -14.85
C ALA A 226 10.42 -10.37 -14.13
N SER A 227 10.20 -9.35 -13.29
CA SER A 227 11.27 -8.75 -12.47
C SER A 227 11.74 -9.66 -11.33
N LEU A 228 10.92 -10.66 -10.97
CA LEU A 228 11.09 -11.57 -9.85
C LEU A 228 11.36 -13.02 -10.27
N GLU A 229 11.58 -13.24 -11.55
CA GLU A 229 12.28 -14.41 -12.09
C GLU A 229 13.78 -14.15 -11.94
#